data_AF-S4W2U0-F1
#
_entry.id   AF-S4W2U0-F1
#
_cell.length_a   1.000
_cell.length_b   1.000
_cell.length_c   1.000
_cell.angle_alpha   90.00
_cell.angle_beta   90.00
_cell.angle_gamma   90.00
#
_symmetry.space_group_name_H-M   'P 1'
#
loop_
_entity.id
_entity.type
_entity.pdbx_description
1 polymer ?
#
loop_
_entity_poly.entity_id
_entity_poly.type
_entity_poly.pdbx_seq_one_letter_code
_entity_poly.pdbx_strand_id
1 'polypeptide(L)'
;EKAYHEQLSVAEITNTAFEPSSMMAKCDPRHGKYMACCLMYRGDVVPKDVNAAVASIKTKRTIQFVDWCPTGFKCGINYQAPTVVPGGDLAKVQRAVSMISNSTSVAEVFSRIDGKFDLMYAKRAFVHW
;
A
#
# COMPACT_ATOMS: atom_id res chain seq x y z
N GLU A 1 -20.22 11.16 -8.52
CA GLU A 1 -21.08 10.28 -9.35
C GLU A 1 -20.54 8.86 -9.57
N LYS A 2 -19.26 8.62 -9.93
CA LYS A 2 -18.76 7.24 -10.19
C LYS A 2 -18.86 6.25 -9.01
N ALA A 3 -18.65 6.69 -7.78
CA ALA A 3 -18.62 5.81 -6.60
C ALA A 3 -19.97 5.13 -6.27
N TYR A 4 -21.10 5.65 -6.78
CA TYR A 4 -22.42 5.05 -6.57
C TYR A 4 -22.80 4.03 -7.65
N HIS A 5 -22.15 4.06 -8.82
CA HIS A 5 -22.46 3.16 -9.94
C HIS A 5 -21.61 1.88 -9.95
N GLU A 6 -20.36 1.94 -9.46
CA GLU A 6 -19.46 0.78 -9.39
C GLU A 6 -19.01 0.56 -7.94
N GLN A 7 -19.52 -0.51 -7.32
CA GLN A 7 -18.99 -0.97 -6.04
C GLN A 7 -17.77 -1.85 -6.29
N LEU A 8 -16.58 -1.34 -5.96
CA LEU A 8 -15.34 -2.10 -6.08
C LEU A 8 -15.41 -3.36 -5.23
N SER A 9 -15.14 -4.51 -5.83
CA SER A 9 -15.01 -5.82 -5.20
C SER A 9 -13.78 -5.90 -4.30
N VAL A 10 -13.74 -6.92 -3.43
CA VAL A 10 -12.55 -7.22 -2.61
C VAL A 10 -11.32 -7.45 -3.50
N ALA A 11 -11.48 -8.13 -4.64
CA ALA A 11 -10.38 -8.37 -5.57
C ALA A 11 -9.84 -7.07 -6.18
N GLU A 12 -10.71 -6.15 -6.61
CA GLU A 12 -10.30 -4.87 -7.20
C GLU A 12 -9.57 -3.98 -6.19
N ILE A 13 -10.11 -3.78 -4.99
CA ILE A 13 -9.43 -2.96 -3.97
C ILE A 13 -8.10 -3.57 -3.54
N THR A 14 -8.01 -4.90 -3.49
CA THR A 14 -6.77 -5.61 -3.16
C THR A 14 -5.74 -5.43 -4.25
N ASN A 15 -6.12 -5.52 -5.53
CA ASN A 15 -5.23 -5.27 -6.65
C ASN A 15 -4.71 -3.83 -6.65
N THR A 16 -5.62 -2.86 -6.47
CA THR A 16 -5.28 -1.43 -6.41
C THR A 16 -4.31 -1.10 -5.29
N ALA A 17 -4.32 -1.82 -4.17
CA ALA A 17 -3.37 -1.63 -3.08
C ALA A 17 -1.91 -1.93 -3.46
N PHE A 18 -1.67 -2.73 -4.51
CA PHE A 18 -0.34 -3.02 -5.05
C PHE A 18 0.05 -2.13 -6.24
N GLU A 19 -0.83 -1.22 -6.68
CA GLU A 19 -0.51 -0.28 -7.75
C GLU A 19 0.35 0.87 -7.21
N PRO A 20 1.43 1.27 -7.90
CA PRO A 20 2.29 2.37 -7.45
C PRO A 20 1.55 3.70 -7.23
N SER A 21 0.45 3.94 -7.97
CA SER A 21 -0.38 5.14 -7.82
C SER A 21 -1.12 5.22 -6.49
N SER A 22 -1.29 4.09 -5.80
CA SER A 22 -2.00 4.02 -4.51
C SER A 22 -1.04 4.06 -3.32
N MET A 23 0.27 4.13 -3.56
CA MET A 23 1.28 4.14 -2.50
C MET A 23 1.45 5.54 -1.89
N MET A 24 1.56 5.58 -0.57
CA MET A 24 1.81 6.83 0.18
C MET A 24 3.27 7.28 0.10
N ALA A 25 4.17 6.43 -0.38
CA ALA A 25 5.57 6.76 -0.63
C ALA A 25 5.86 6.64 -2.13
N LYS A 26 6.55 7.65 -2.68
CA LYS A 26 6.94 7.66 -4.09
C LYS A 26 8.12 6.72 -4.33
N CYS A 27 7.89 5.42 -4.36
CA CYS A 27 8.88 4.42 -4.76
C CYS A 27 8.24 3.37 -5.66
N ASP A 28 9.04 2.70 -6.48
CA ASP A 28 8.54 1.60 -7.29
C ASP A 28 8.70 0.26 -6.54
N PRO A 29 7.62 -0.41 -6.12
CA PRO A 29 7.72 -1.69 -5.43
C PRO A 29 8.37 -2.79 -6.28
N ARG A 30 8.38 -2.65 -7.61
CA ARG A 30 8.95 -3.63 -8.55
C ARG A 30 10.47 -3.63 -8.53
N HIS A 31 11.11 -2.57 -8.03
CA HIS A 31 12.56 -2.50 -7.83
C HIS A 31 12.99 -3.04 -6.47
N GLY A 32 12.05 -3.47 -5.63
CA GLY A 32 12.31 -4.00 -4.30
C GLY A 32 11.78 -5.41 -4.10
N LYS A 33 11.95 -5.89 -2.87
CA LYS A 33 11.33 -7.13 -2.38
C LYS A 33 10.57 -6.84 -1.09
N TYR A 34 9.41 -7.46 -0.96
CA TYR A 34 8.60 -7.42 0.24
C TYR A 34 9.20 -8.33 1.32
N MET A 35 9.37 -7.79 2.52
CA MET A 35 9.70 -8.54 3.73
C MET A 35 8.46 -8.89 4.55
N ALA A 36 7.42 -8.05 4.48
CA ALA A 36 6.14 -8.28 5.13
C ALA A 36 5.03 -7.49 4.42
N CYS A 37 3.80 -7.99 4.45
CA CYS A 37 2.62 -7.32 3.92
C CYS A 37 1.39 -7.61 4.80
N CYS A 38 0.77 -6.56 5.32
CA CYS A 38 -0.47 -6.64 6.09
C CYS A 38 -1.59 -5.96 5.30
N LEU A 39 -2.68 -6.69 5.03
CA LEU A 39 -3.89 -6.15 4.40
C LEU A 39 -4.99 -5.99 5.47
N MET A 40 -5.32 -4.74 5.77
CA MET A 40 -6.29 -4.36 6.79
C MET A 40 -7.57 -3.93 6.10
N TYR A 41 -8.52 -4.85 5.97
CA TYR A 41 -9.81 -4.63 5.34
C TYR A 41 -10.81 -4.02 6.32
N ARG A 42 -11.72 -3.22 5.77
CA ARG A 42 -12.82 -2.62 6.51
C ARG A 42 -14.13 -2.64 5.70
N GLY A 43 -15.25 -2.90 6.35
CA GLY A 43 -16.60 -2.89 5.79
C GLY A 43 -17.12 -4.25 5.33
N ASP A 44 -17.98 -4.25 4.31
CA ASP A 44 -18.61 -5.43 3.73
C ASP A 44 -17.58 -6.27 2.97
N VAL A 45 -16.89 -7.15 3.71
CA VAL A 45 -15.77 -7.97 3.22
C VAL A 45 -15.93 -9.40 3.72
N VAL A 46 -16.02 -10.34 2.77
CA VAL A 46 -16.13 -11.77 3.07
C VAL A 46 -14.73 -12.40 3.13
N PRO A 47 -14.37 -13.17 4.18
CA PRO A 47 -13.04 -13.77 4.31
C PRO A 47 -12.63 -14.67 3.13
N LYS A 48 -13.60 -15.37 2.50
CA LYS A 48 -13.37 -16.19 1.31
C LYS A 48 -12.80 -15.36 0.16
N ASP A 49 -13.35 -14.17 -0.07
CA ASP A 49 -12.96 -13.29 -1.16
C ASP A 49 -11.59 -12.67 -0.90
N VAL A 50 -11.26 -12.39 0.36
CA VAL A 50 -9.91 -11.97 0.77
C VAL A 50 -8.88 -13.05 0.44
N ASN A 51 -9.16 -14.30 0.79
CA ASN A 51 -8.25 -15.41 0.50
C ASN A 51 -8.06 -15.61 -1.01
N ALA A 52 -9.15 -15.51 -1.80
CA ALA A 52 -9.08 -15.59 -3.26
C ALA A 52 -8.27 -14.44 -3.87
N ALA A 53 -8.50 -13.20 -3.42
CA ALA A 53 -7.77 -12.03 -3.87
C ALA A 53 -6.27 -12.13 -3.54
N VAL A 54 -5.92 -12.52 -2.32
CA VAL A 54 -4.52 -12.70 -1.90
C VAL A 54 -3.85 -13.85 -2.67
N ALA A 55 -4.56 -14.94 -2.96
CA ALA A 55 -4.04 -16.01 -3.80
C ALA A 55 -3.70 -15.49 -5.22
N SER A 56 -4.56 -14.65 -5.81
CA SER A 56 -4.30 -14.00 -7.09
C SER A 56 -3.11 -13.03 -7.03
N ILE A 57 -2.96 -12.26 -5.96
CA ILE A 57 -1.80 -11.38 -5.75
C ILE A 57 -0.49 -12.18 -5.74
N LYS A 58 -0.46 -13.33 -5.05
CA LYS A 58 0.73 -14.18 -4.94
C LYS A 58 1.22 -14.76 -6.27
N THR A 59 0.37 -14.83 -7.30
CA THR A 59 0.79 -15.33 -8.62
C THR A 59 1.41 -14.25 -9.50
N LYS A 60 1.31 -12.97 -9.12
CA LYS A 60 1.86 -11.85 -9.90
C LYS A 60 3.39 -11.79 -9.79
N ARG A 61 4.07 -11.85 -10.93
CA ARG A 61 5.55 -11.77 -11.00
C ARG A 61 6.14 -10.45 -10.47
N THR A 62 5.35 -9.39 -10.48
CA THR A 62 5.73 -8.06 -9.97
C THR A 62 5.72 -7.97 -8.45
N ILE A 63 5.19 -8.97 -7.75
CA ILE A 63 5.07 -9.01 -6.30
C ILE A 63 6.01 -10.09 -5.79
N GLN A 64 7.20 -9.66 -5.38
CA GLN A 64 8.27 -10.57 -4.96
C GLN A 64 8.56 -10.40 -3.48
N PHE A 65 8.48 -11.49 -2.73
CA PHE A 65 8.92 -11.54 -1.35
C PHE A 65 10.38 -11.99 -1.27
N VAL A 66 11.03 -11.63 -0.18
CA VAL A 66 12.31 -12.24 0.22
C VAL A 66 12.15 -13.75 0.42
N ASP A 67 13.20 -14.51 0.13
CA ASP A 67 13.22 -15.98 0.17
C ASP A 67 12.97 -16.55 1.57
N TRP A 68 13.42 -15.87 2.62
CA TRP A 68 13.19 -16.24 4.01
C TRP A 68 11.80 -15.89 4.55
N CYS A 69 10.90 -15.30 3.73
CA CYS A 69 9.53 -14.96 4.13
C CYS A 69 8.46 -15.49 3.13
N PRO A 70 8.24 -16.81 3.05
CA PRO A 70 7.30 -17.40 2.09
C PRO A 70 5.80 -17.15 2.41
N THR A 71 5.46 -16.84 3.67
CA THR A 71 4.08 -16.61 4.15
C THR A 71 3.81 -15.15 4.49
N GLY A 72 4.45 -14.21 3.80
CA GLY A 72 4.52 -12.79 4.18
C GLY A 72 3.21 -11.97 4.16
N PHE A 73 2.04 -12.59 4.04
CA PHE A 73 0.74 -11.91 4.10
C PHE A 73 0.02 -12.13 5.43
N LYS A 74 -0.33 -11.04 6.11
CA LYS A 74 -1.29 -11.03 7.22
C LYS A 74 -2.55 -10.30 6.80
N CYS A 75 -3.72 -10.85 7.09
CA CYS A 75 -5.00 -10.21 6.79
C CYS A 75 -5.77 -9.93 8.07
N GLY A 76 -6.36 -8.74 8.18
CA GLY A 76 -7.30 -8.35 9.24
C GLY A 76 -8.57 -7.79 8.63
N ILE A 77 -9.73 -8.06 9.24
CA ILE A 77 -11.03 -7.60 8.76
C ILE A 77 -11.77 -6.92 9.91
N ASN A 78 -12.21 -5.69 9.69
CA ASN A 78 -13.17 -5.00 10.54
C ASN A 78 -14.49 -4.84 9.77
N TYR A 79 -15.59 -5.43 10.24
CA TYR A 79 -16.87 -5.43 9.53
C TYR A 79 -17.60 -4.08 9.55
N GLN A 80 -17.17 -3.11 10.35
CA GLN A 80 -17.74 -1.76 10.31
C GLN A 80 -17.32 -1.06 9.02
N ALA A 81 -18.26 -0.47 8.28
CA ALA A 81 -17.94 0.32 7.09
C ALA A 81 -16.94 1.47 7.39
N PRO A 82 -16.16 1.93 6.39
CA PRO A 82 -15.39 3.16 6.51
C PRO A 82 -16.29 4.37 6.78
N THR A 83 -15.92 5.18 7.77
CA THR A 83 -16.62 6.45 8.06
C THR A 83 -16.05 7.55 7.18
N VAL A 84 -16.91 8.45 6.72
CA VAL A 84 -16.53 9.68 6.03
C VAL A 84 -16.85 10.89 6.90
N VAL A 85 -16.03 11.93 6.78
CA VAL A 85 -16.28 13.21 7.46
C VAL A 85 -17.32 14.00 6.66
N PRO A 86 -18.38 14.55 7.28
CA PRO A 86 -19.33 15.43 6.58
C PRO A 86 -18.61 16.61 5.93
N GLY A 87 -18.85 16.84 4.63
CA GLY A 87 -18.18 17.89 3.84
C GLY A 87 -16.75 17.56 3.40
N GLY A 88 -16.27 16.33 3.63
CA GLY A 88 -14.96 15.87 3.14
C GLY A 88 -14.98 15.40 1.68
N ASP A 89 -13.80 15.20 1.12
CA ASP A 89 -13.60 14.90 -0.31
C ASP A 89 -13.81 13.41 -0.67
N LEU A 90 -13.87 12.53 0.33
CA LEU A 90 -13.98 11.09 0.12
C LEU A 90 -15.44 10.64 0.08
N ALA A 91 -15.79 9.92 -0.99
CA ALA A 91 -17.11 9.29 -1.10
C ALA A 91 -17.30 8.18 -0.06
N LYS A 92 -18.54 8.00 0.38
CA LYS A 92 -18.91 6.86 1.23
C LYS A 92 -18.77 5.57 0.43
N VAL A 93 -18.04 4.60 0.98
CA VAL A 93 -17.81 3.29 0.36
C VAL A 93 -18.24 2.17 1.30
N GLN A 94 -18.64 1.02 0.72
CA GLN A 94 -19.05 -0.16 1.50
C GLN A 94 -17.86 -0.94 2.06
N ARG A 95 -16.71 -0.83 1.40
CA ARG A 95 -15.48 -1.54 1.76
C ARG A 95 -14.23 -0.75 1.38
N ALA A 96 -13.16 -0.95 2.13
CA ALA A 96 -11.84 -0.40 1.86
C ALA A 96 -10.75 -1.36 2.35
N VAL A 97 -9.53 -1.17 1.85
CA VAL A 97 -8.35 -1.89 2.33
C VAL A 97 -7.21 -0.92 2.54
N SER A 98 -6.47 -1.10 3.63
CA SER A 98 -5.19 -0.43 3.87
C SER A 98 -4.10 -1.48 3.86
N MET A 99 -3.12 -1.33 2.97
CA MET A 99 -1.92 -2.17 2.97
C MET A 99 -0.83 -1.51 3.80
N ILE A 100 -0.25 -2.24 4.73
CA ILE A 100 0.96 -1.86 5.46
C ILE A 100 2.03 -2.88 5.08
N SER A 101 3.02 -2.46 4.30
CA SER A 101 4.07 -3.35 3.80
C SER A 101 5.45 -2.86 4.18
N ASN A 102 6.33 -3.81 4.50
CA ASN A 102 7.77 -3.58 4.59
C ASN A 102 8.40 -4.06 3.28
N SER A 103 8.95 -3.13 2.49
CA SER A 103 9.59 -3.41 1.20
C SER A 103 10.90 -2.67 1.08
N THR A 104 11.90 -3.29 0.45
CA THR A 104 13.20 -2.67 0.20
C THR A 104 13.12 -1.49 -0.78
N SER A 105 12.01 -1.34 -1.53
CA SER A 105 11.81 -0.20 -2.44
C SER A 105 11.80 1.15 -1.71
N VAL A 106 11.57 1.17 -0.40
CA VAL A 106 11.66 2.39 0.42
C VAL A 106 13.06 3.03 0.37
N ALA A 107 14.10 2.26 0.05
CA ALA A 107 15.46 2.77 -0.14
C ALA A 107 15.54 3.87 -1.21
N GLU A 108 14.68 3.85 -2.24
CA GLU A 108 14.62 4.92 -3.24
C GLU A 108 14.22 6.28 -2.63
N VAL A 109 13.38 6.26 -1.59
CA VAL A 109 12.97 7.48 -0.87
C VAL A 109 14.16 8.04 -0.11
N PHE A 110 14.86 7.19 0.64
CA PHE A 110 16.04 7.59 1.41
C PHE A 110 17.18 8.07 0.51
N SER A 111 17.46 7.38 -0.60
CA SER A 111 18.49 7.79 -1.56
C SER A 111 18.27 9.20 -2.11
N ARG A 112 17.01 9.62 -2.34
CA ARG A 112 16.71 11.00 -2.76
C ARG A 112 16.88 12.02 -1.64
N ILE A 113 16.69 11.62 -0.38
CA ILE A 113 16.95 12.49 0.78
C ILE A 113 18.47 12.64 0.94
N ASP A 114 19.22 11.54 0.91
CA ASP A 114 20.67 11.51 1.02
C ASP A 114 21.31 12.38 -0.06
N GLY A 115 20.86 12.24 -1.32
CA GLY A 115 21.36 13.08 -2.41
C GLY A 115 21.13 14.58 -2.19
N LYS A 116 19.97 14.97 -1.63
CA LYS A 116 19.71 16.39 -1.28
C LYS A 116 20.55 16.85 -0.10
N PHE A 117 20.74 15.98 0.89
CA PHE A 117 21.60 16.25 2.04
C PHE A 117 23.03 16.50 1.59
N ASP A 118 23.60 15.60 0.78
CA ASP A 118 24.96 15.69 0.28
C ASP A 118 25.20 16.99 -0.51
N LEU A 119 24.23 17.41 -1.33
CA LEU A 119 24.29 18.67 -2.06
C LEU A 119 24.43 19.88 -1.13
N MET A 120 23.66 19.92 -0.03
CA MET A 120 23.74 21.02 0.94
C MET A 120 25.00 20.93 1.80
N TYR A 121 25.34 19.73 2.27
CA TYR A 121 26.47 19.50 3.16
C TYR A 121 27.81 19.72 2.47
N ALA A 122 27.94 19.40 1.18
CA ALA A 122 29.12 19.70 0.37
C ALA A 122 29.46 21.20 0.32
N LYS A 123 28.47 22.07 0.54
CA LYS A 123 28.66 23.53 0.65
C LYS A 123 28.65 24.05 2.08
N ARG A 124 28.58 23.15 3.08
CA ARG A 124 28.36 23.49 4.50
C ARG A 124 27.14 24.41 4.69
N ALA A 125 26.17 24.33 3.78
CA ALA A 125 24.96 25.13 3.86
C ALA A 125 24.19 24.73 5.12
N PHE A 126 23.80 25.74 5.90
CA PHE A 126 23.05 25.59 7.15
C PHE A 126 23.73 24.80 8.28
N VAL A 127 25.03 24.47 8.19
CA VAL A 127 25.73 23.67 9.23
C VAL A 127 25.97 24.45 10.53
N HIS A 128 25.97 25.78 10.48
CA HIS A 128 26.32 26.67 11.59
C HIS A 128 25.11 27.24 12.35
N TRP A 129 23.89 26.91 11.93
CA TRP A 129 22.66 27.28 12.63
C TRP A 129 22.42 26.34 13.80
#